data_AF-A0A6I2WB04-F1
#
_entry.id   AF-A0A6I2WB04-F1
#
_cell.length_a   1.000
_cell.length_b   1.000
_cell.length_c   1.000
_cell.angle_alpha   90.00
_cell.angle_beta   90.00
_cell.angle_gamma   90.00
#
_symmetry.space_group_name_H-M   'P 1'
#
loop_
_entity.id
_entity.type
_entity.pdbx_description
1 polymer ?
#
loop_
_entity_poly.entity_id
_entity_poly.type
_entity_poly.pdbx_seq_one_letter_code
_entity_poly.pdbx_strand_id
1 'polypeptide(L)' 'MKINCDTCVMKNLACGECVISVLLEITSEGALVQDISENQVQAISVLAENGLVPPLRFAQ' A
#
# COMPACT_ATOMS: atom_id res chain seq x y z
N MET A 1 14.79 -1.00 -1.54
CA MET A 1 14.51 0.07 -2.53
C MET A 1 14.27 1.36 -1.75
N LYS A 2 15.03 2.43 -2.01
CA LYS A 2 14.90 3.72 -1.32
C LYS A 2 14.40 4.77 -2.32
N ILE A 3 13.24 5.36 -2.04
CA ILE A 3 12.69 6.46 -2.83
C ILE A 3 13.13 7.76 -2.16
N ASN A 4 13.78 8.66 -2.92
CA ASN A 4 14.17 9.98 -2.44
C ASN A 4 13.45 11.06 -3.25
N CYS A 5 12.41 11.64 -2.65
CA CYS A 5 11.63 12.69 -3.30
C CYS A 5 12.43 13.98 -3.51
N ASP A 6 13.50 14.23 -2.74
CA ASP A 6 14.30 15.46 -2.88
C ASP A 6 15.14 15.52 -4.15
N THR A 7 15.51 14.36 -4.69
CA THR A 7 16.25 14.24 -5.96
C THR A 7 15.34 13.79 -7.12
N CYS A 8 14.02 13.76 -6.92
CA CYS A 8 13.09 13.29 -7.93
C CYS A 8 12.86 14.35 -9.02
N VAL A 9 13.18 14.03 -10.27
CA VAL A 9 12.97 14.94 -11.42
C VAL A 9 11.49 15.30 -11.63
N MET A 10 10.56 14.48 -11.14
CA MET A 10 9.12 14.73 -11.21
C MET A 10 8.57 15.59 -10.05
N LYS A 11 9.40 15.93 -9.04
CA LYS A 11 8.98 16.63 -7.79
C LYS A 11 8.17 17.90 -8.06
N ASN A 12 8.56 18.67 -9.09
CA ASN A 12 7.90 19.94 -9.44
C ASN A 12 7.02 19.84 -10.70
N LEU A 13 6.87 18.65 -11.28
CA LEU A 13 6.14 18.45 -12.54
C LEU A 13 4.85 17.66 -12.33
N ALA A 14 4.87 16.66 -11.45
CA ALA A 14 3.74 15.73 -11.29
C ALA A 14 3.65 15.12 -9.88
N CYS A 15 4.26 15.74 -8.85
CA CYS A 15 4.22 15.17 -7.51
C CYS A 15 2.79 15.07 -6.95
N GLY A 16 1.89 16.00 -7.31
CA GLY A 16 0.48 15.95 -6.92
C GLY A 16 -0.28 14.72 -7.43
N GLU A 17 0.22 14.05 -8.48
CA GLU A 17 -0.37 12.82 -9.04
C GLU A 17 0.53 11.58 -8.83
N CYS A 18 1.63 11.73 -8.07
CA CYS A 18 2.54 10.63 -7.79
C CYS A 18 1.94 9.68 -6.75
N VAL A 19 2.06 8.37 -6.98
CA VAL A 19 1.66 7.34 -6.00
C VAL A 19 2.30 7.51 -4.62
N ILE A 20 3.46 8.18 -4.55
CA ILE A 20 4.14 8.48 -3.28
C ILE A 20 3.39 9.51 -2.44
N SER A 21 2.69 10.46 -3.05
CA SER A 21 1.87 11.44 -2.32
C SER A 21 0.73 10.73 -1.60
N VAL A 22 0.07 9.77 -2.25
CA VAL A 22 -0.94 8.92 -1.61
C VAL A 22 -0.35 8.16 -0.42
N LEU A 23 0.84 7.55 -0.58
CA LEU A 23 1.50 6.82 0.51
C LEU A 23 1.88 7.72 1.69
N LEU A 24 2.27 8.97 1.45
CA LEU A 24 2.61 9.94 2.50
C LEU A 24 1.35 10.51 3.18
N GLU A 25 0.29 10.76 2.42
CA GLU A 25 -0.99 11.25 2.94
C GLU A 25 -1.69 10.21 3.84
N ILE A 26 -1.64 8.92 3.48
CA ILE A 26 -2.13 7.81 4.32
C ILE A 26 -1.49 7.84 5.72
N THR A 27 -0.24 8.28 5.83
CA THR A 27 0.45 8.34 7.13
C THR A 27 0.17 9.59 7.95
N SER A 28 -0.44 10.63 7.37
CA SER A 28 -0.37 11.98 7.94
C SER A 28 -1.54 12.36 8.86
N GLU A 29 -2.75 11.85 8.66
CA GLU A 29 -3.88 11.96 9.61
C GLU A 29 -5.09 11.25 9.02
N GLY A 30 -5.56 10.16 9.63
CA GLY A 30 -6.88 9.60 9.31
C GLY A 30 -6.96 8.54 8.22
N ALA A 31 -5.86 7.87 7.85
CA ALA A 31 -6.04 6.56 7.24
C ALA A 31 -6.68 5.64 8.27
N LEU A 32 -7.98 5.38 8.11
CA LEU A 32 -8.66 4.24 8.68
C LEU A 32 -8.04 2.99 8.06
N VAL A 33 -6.82 2.66 8.47
CA VAL A 33 -6.26 1.33 8.29
C VAL A 33 -7.11 0.46 9.21
N GLN A 34 -8.27 0.05 8.70
CA GLN A 34 -9.00 -1.05 9.29
C GLN A 34 -8.11 -2.26 9.09
N ASP A 35 -7.54 -2.75 10.18
CA ASP A 35 -6.77 -3.98 10.15
C ASP A 35 -7.60 -5.09 9.51
N ILE A 36 -6.93 -5.89 8.67
CA ILE A 36 -7.55 -7.05 8.05
C ILE A 36 -7.85 -8.05 9.16
N SER A 37 -9.13 -8.32 9.39
CA SER A 37 -9.56 -9.28 10.40
C SER A 37 -9.16 -10.70 10.03
N GLU A 38 -9.07 -11.61 11.01
CA GLU A 38 -8.63 -13.00 10.79
C GLU A 38 -9.45 -13.73 9.71
N ASN A 39 -10.77 -13.51 9.65
CA ASN A 39 -11.62 -14.10 8.62
C ASN A 39 -11.28 -13.59 7.21
N GLN A 40 -10.82 -12.34 7.07
CA GLN A 40 -10.36 -11.79 5.80
C GLN A 40 -8.98 -12.34 5.44
N VAL A 41 -8.08 -12.51 6.40
CA VAL A 41 -6.79 -13.21 6.19
C VAL A 41 -7.03 -14.61 5.64
N GLN A 42 -7.95 -15.35 6.25
CA GLN A 42 -8.29 -16.71 5.83
C GLN A 42 -8.92 -16.74 4.43
N ALA A 43 -9.83 -15.81 4.12
CA ALA A 43 -10.40 -15.68 2.79
C ALA A 43 -9.33 -15.40 1.73
N ILE A 44 -8.39 -14.49 2.01
CA ILE A 44 -7.29 -14.19 1.09
C ILE A 44 -6.36 -15.40 0.92
N SER A 45 -6.11 -16.18 1.98
CA SER A 45 -5.33 -17.43 1.87
C SER A 45 -5.95 -18.40 0.88
N VAL A 46 -7.26 -18.66 0.99
CA VAL A 46 -7.98 -19.55 0.06
C VAL A 46 -7.89 -19.06 -1.38
N LEU A 47 -8.05 -17.74 -1.59
CA LEU A 47 -7.91 -17.16 -2.93
C LEU A 47 -6.48 -17.29 -3.48
N ALA A 48 -5.47 -17.13 -2.63
CA ALA A 48 -4.07 -17.25 -3.00
C ALA A 48 -3.67 -18.69 -3.32
N GLU A 49 -4.15 -19.67 -2.55
CA GLU A 49 -3.96 -21.11 -2.80
C GLU A 49 -4.53 -21.54 -4.16
N ASN A 50 -5.61 -20.89 -4.59
CA ASN A 50 -6.21 -21.12 -5.91
C ASN A 50 -5.62 -20.22 -7.01
N GLY A 51 -4.59 -19.42 -6.71
CA GLY A 51 -3.89 -18.57 -7.68
C GLY A 51 -4.69 -17.35 -8.16
N LEU A 52 -5.78 -17.00 -7.47
CA LEU A 52 -6.63 -15.86 -7.84
C LEU A 52 -6.06 -14.51 -7.41
N VAL A 53 -5.24 -14.50 -6.35
CA VAL A 53 -4.55 -13.31 -5.83
C VAL A 53 -3.15 -13.66 -5.33
N PRO A 54 -2.22 -12.70 -5.24
CA PRO A 54 -0.96 -12.90 -4.53
C PRO A 54 -1.18 -13.13 -3.02
N PRO A 55 -0.31 -13.90 -2.33
CA PRO A 55 -0.39 -14.08 -0.89
C PRO A 55 -0.18 -12.77 -0.13
N LEU A 56 -0.79 -12.66 1.05
CA LEU A 56 -0.60 -11.52 1.96
C LEU A 56 0.88 -11.38 2.32
N ARG A 57 1.44 -10.19 2.05
CA ARG A 57 2.85 -9.89 2.32
C ARG A 57 3.08 -9.30 3.71
N PHE A 58 2.02 -8.82 4.36
CA PHE A 58 2.05 -8.13 5.65
C PHE A 58 0.88 -8.57 6.52
N ALA A 59 0.82 -9.85 6.87
CA ALA A 59 -0.01 -10.29 7.99
C ALA A 59 0.71 -9.87 9.28
N GLN A 60 0.07 -9.01 10.08
CA GLN A 60 0.52 -8.69 11.44
C GLN A 60 -0.11 -9.63 12.44
#